data_AF-A0A9W9AAW2-F1
#
_entry.id   AF-A0A9W9AAW2-F1
#
_cell.length_a   1.000
_cell.length_b   1.000
_cell.length_c   1.000
_cell.angle_alpha   90.00
_cell.angle_beta   90.00
_cell.angle_gamma   90.00
#
_symmetry.space_group_name_H-M   'P 1'
#
loop_
_entity.id
_entity.type
_entity.pdbx_description
1 polymer ?
#
loop_
_entity_poly.entity_id
_entity_poly.type
_entity_poly.pdbx_seq_one_letter_code
_entity_poly.pdbx_strand_id
1 'polypeptide(L)'
;MVMVAPLVETEPLKLHLLTHAAICRLENKSNANSDTASVKEVVDSAMKQLSKHAEIPSTSKEIIRTLGRDECANPARSSYGDVGKAVWARCKAEADIHDFSVFLSKTTHETAFKKVAEATKKKMLQQFRDNILATIVVDESGRKELLNLEKATHVLCKKYVKGGSGGASHQFRFAMIRRFMREFECEEEGPVLKRRKIGNGGRQPQDEAFWGRFDKYLKEKMDAFGINLKDDKWKEYLAETVQADWQRFGQPNNSLLPALPFVSNNAITAVRVPLQDIHDASNSGGSGNGSAAGELPIEQQSDYDHF
;
A
#
# COMPACT_ATOMS: atom_id res chain seq x y z
N MET A 1 -20.32 -13.87 6.17
CA MET A 1 -19.78 -13.75 7.53
C MET A 1 -18.46 -14.51 7.58
N VAL A 2 -17.32 -13.81 7.43
CA VAL A 2 -15.99 -14.45 7.49
C VAL A 2 -15.56 -14.45 8.95
N MET A 3 -15.51 -15.62 9.57
CA MET A 3 -14.93 -15.76 10.90
C MET A 3 -13.44 -15.48 10.81
N VAL A 4 -13.03 -14.29 11.23
CA VAL A 4 -11.62 -13.98 11.46
C VAL A 4 -11.23 -14.73 12.73
N ALA A 5 -10.42 -15.78 12.58
CA ALA A 5 -9.84 -16.45 13.74
C ALA A 5 -9.06 -15.43 14.57
N PRO A 6 -9.25 -15.38 15.90
CA PRO A 6 -8.54 -14.44 16.75
C PRO A 6 -7.02 -14.67 16.63
N LEU A 7 -6.27 -13.58 16.54
CA LEU A 7 -4.81 -13.60 16.66
C LEU A 7 -4.49 -14.21 18.02
N VAL A 8 -4.06 -15.47 18.06
CA VAL A 8 -3.51 -16.07 19.27
C VAL A 8 -2.22 -15.30 19.55
N GLU A 9 -2.22 -14.51 20.62
CA GLU A 9 -1.02 -13.88 21.12
C GLU A 9 -0.01 -14.97 21.47
N THR A 10 1.09 -15.03 20.72
CA THR A 10 2.08 -16.10 20.85
C THR A 10 2.87 -16.00 22.15
N GLU A 11 2.96 -14.81 22.75
CA GLU A 11 3.67 -14.58 24.01
C GLU A 11 3.05 -15.33 25.21
N PRO A 12 1.73 -15.25 25.48
CA PRO A 12 1.10 -16.04 26.53
C PRO A 12 1.26 -17.56 26.33
N LEU A 13 1.21 -18.04 25.08
CA LEU A 13 1.40 -19.47 24.79
C LEU A 13 2.86 -19.91 25.05
N LYS A 14 3.84 -19.08 24.67
CA LYS A 14 5.26 -19.32 24.99
C LYS A 14 5.51 -19.31 26.49
N LEU A 15 4.95 -18.33 27.21
CA LEU A 15 5.05 -18.25 28.66
C LEU A 15 4.39 -19.46 29.32
N HIS A 16 3.25 -19.91 28.80
CA HIS A 16 2.56 -21.11 29.30
C HIS A 16 3.39 -22.38 29.06
N LEU A 17 3.97 -22.55 27.86
CA LEU A 17 4.87 -23.67 27.56
C LEU A 17 6.14 -23.65 28.43
N LEU A 18 6.73 -22.48 28.66
CA LEU A 18 7.89 -22.31 29.54
C LEU A 18 7.53 -22.60 31.00
N THR A 19 6.36 -22.12 31.45
CA THR A 19 5.85 -22.37 32.81
C THR A 19 5.56 -23.86 33.00
N HIS A 20 4.92 -24.51 32.02
CA HIS A 20 4.64 -25.93 32.06
C HIS A 20 5.93 -26.76 32.04
N ALA A 21 6.91 -26.41 31.20
CA ALA A 21 8.24 -27.01 31.19
C ALA A 21 8.96 -26.86 32.54
N ALA A 22 8.82 -25.69 33.20
CA ALA A 22 9.39 -25.45 34.53
C ALA A 22 8.68 -26.29 35.61
N ILE A 23 7.35 -26.40 35.56
CA ILE A 23 6.55 -27.24 36.45
C ILE A 23 6.97 -28.72 36.31
N CYS A 24 7.04 -29.24 35.09
CA CYS A 24 7.47 -30.63 34.85
C CYS A 24 8.91 -30.87 35.34
N ARG A 25 9.81 -29.89 35.25
CA ARG A 25 11.17 -29.99 35.82
C ARG A 25 11.17 -30.03 37.35
N LEU A 26 10.29 -29.28 38.00
CA LEU A 26 10.17 -29.27 39.47
C LEU A 26 9.53 -30.57 39.99
N GLU A 27 8.47 -31.05 39.34
CA GLU A 27 7.78 -32.29 39.69
C GLU A 27 8.67 -33.53 39.50
N ASN A 28 9.42 -33.59 38.39
CA ASN A 28 10.38 -34.69 38.16
C ASN A 28 11.59 -34.68 39.09
N LYS A 29 11.92 -33.54 39.72
CA LYS A 29 12.95 -33.48 40.76
C LYS A 29 12.48 -34.13 42.07
N SER A 30 11.17 -34.26 42.26
CA SER A 30 10.55 -34.91 43.42
C SER A 30 10.37 -36.43 43.24
N ASN A 31 10.29 -36.91 41.99
CA ASN A 31 10.11 -38.33 41.66
C ASN A 31 11.29 -38.84 40.81
N ALA A 32 12.27 -39.46 41.47
CA ALA A 32 13.53 -39.89 40.87
C ALA A 32 13.43 -41.15 39.96
N ASN A 33 12.39 -41.30 39.14
CA ASN A 33 12.22 -42.46 38.24
C ASN A 33 11.95 -42.05 36.78
N SER A 34 12.82 -42.55 35.89
CA SER A 34 12.80 -42.75 34.42
C SER A 34 12.29 -41.69 33.42
N ASP A 35 11.44 -40.72 33.76
CA ASP A 35 10.83 -39.79 32.77
C ASP A 35 11.51 -38.42 32.65
N THR A 36 12.62 -38.21 33.35
CA THR A 36 13.38 -36.96 33.29
C THR A 36 14.07 -36.72 31.94
N ALA A 37 14.47 -37.79 31.24
CA ALA A 37 15.16 -37.71 29.96
C ALA A 37 14.24 -37.27 28.82
N SER A 38 13.01 -37.81 28.76
CA SER A 38 12.02 -37.51 27.73
C SER A 38 11.49 -36.08 27.84
N VAL A 39 11.23 -35.58 29.06
CA VAL A 39 10.81 -34.19 29.28
C VAL A 39 11.93 -33.21 28.91
N LYS A 40 13.19 -33.52 29.25
CA LYS A 40 14.33 -32.69 28.86
C LYS A 40 14.45 -32.58 27.34
N GLU A 41 14.30 -33.69 26.62
CA GLU A 41 14.36 -33.70 25.15
C GLU A 41 13.24 -32.87 24.51
N VAL A 42 12.00 -32.97 25.04
CA VAL A 42 10.87 -32.16 24.58
C VAL A 42 11.10 -30.67 24.83
N VAL A 43 11.61 -30.30 26.02
CA VAL A 43 11.94 -28.90 26.35
C VAL A 43 13.08 -28.38 25.50
N ASP A 44 14.15 -29.15 25.30
CA ASP A 44 15.27 -28.75 24.47
C ASP A 44 14.85 -28.63 22.99
N SER A 45 13.97 -29.51 22.51
CA SER A 45 13.35 -29.42 21.18
C SER A 45 12.46 -28.18 21.05
N ALA A 46 11.62 -27.88 22.05
CA ALA A 46 10.78 -26.69 22.10
C ALA A 46 11.61 -25.40 22.16
N MET A 47 12.66 -25.35 22.97
CA MET A 47 13.59 -24.22 23.03
C MET A 47 14.38 -24.06 21.73
N LYS A 48 14.77 -25.16 21.08
CA LYS A 48 15.38 -25.16 19.74
C LYS A 48 14.39 -24.69 18.66
N GLN A 49 13.10 -25.01 18.78
CA GLN A 49 12.04 -24.52 17.89
C GLN A 49 11.77 -23.02 18.12
N LEU A 50 11.70 -22.59 19.37
CA LEU A 50 11.49 -21.18 19.76
C LEU A 50 12.68 -20.31 19.33
N SER A 51 13.90 -20.77 19.51
CA SER A 51 15.12 -20.06 19.09
C SER A 51 15.32 -20.01 17.57
N LYS A 52 14.65 -20.88 16.78
CA LYS A 52 14.61 -20.77 15.31
C LYS A 52 13.82 -19.56 14.84
N HIS A 53 12.89 -19.06 15.65
CA HIS A 53 12.06 -17.91 15.32
C HIS A 53 12.54 -16.67 16.07
N ALA A 54 13.60 -16.04 15.55
CA ALA A 54 14.00 -14.72 16.00
C ALA A 54 12.83 -13.75 15.82
N GLU A 55 12.30 -13.25 16.94
CA GLU A 55 11.19 -12.33 16.93
C GLU A 55 11.69 -10.91 16.73
N ILE A 56 11.16 -10.26 15.69
CA ILE A 56 11.43 -8.86 15.42
C ILE A 56 10.38 -8.00 16.13
N PRO A 57 10.77 -7.04 16.99
CA PRO A 57 9.84 -6.16 17.69
C PRO A 57 8.88 -5.43 16.74
N SER A 58 7.69 -5.12 17.25
CA SER A 58 6.66 -4.38 16.51
C SER A 58 7.13 -2.99 16.08
N THR A 59 7.92 -2.32 16.93
CA THR A 59 8.54 -1.03 16.65
C THR A 59 9.50 -1.10 15.46
N SER A 60 10.41 -2.09 15.44
CA SER A 60 11.31 -2.31 14.31
C SER A 60 10.54 -2.65 13.03
N LYS A 61 9.46 -3.45 13.12
CA LYS A 61 8.57 -3.72 11.98
C LYS A 61 7.92 -2.44 11.43
N GLU A 62 7.56 -1.48 12.28
CA GLU A 62 6.98 -0.20 11.85
C GLU A 62 8.02 0.71 11.16
N ILE A 63 9.25 0.72 11.66
CA ILE A 63 10.35 1.43 11.00
C ILE A 63 10.59 0.83 9.60
N ILE A 64 10.68 -0.51 9.48
CA ILE A 64 10.83 -1.20 8.19
C ILE A 64 9.66 -0.85 7.24
N ARG A 65 8.42 -0.74 7.74
CA ARG A 65 7.27 -0.30 6.92
C ARG A 65 7.41 1.14 6.47
N THR A 66 7.93 2.02 7.32
CA THR A 66 8.20 3.42 6.96
C THR A 66 9.25 3.52 5.87
N LEU A 67 10.36 2.76 5.99
CA LEU A 67 11.34 2.63 4.92
C LEU A 67 10.70 2.06 3.65
N GLY A 68 9.82 1.06 3.77
CA GLY A 68 9.07 0.50 2.65
C GLY A 68 8.16 1.52 1.96
N ARG A 69 7.52 2.41 2.71
CA ARG A 69 6.71 3.51 2.16
C ARG A 69 7.57 4.49 1.37
N ASP A 70 8.68 4.94 1.96
CA ASP A 70 9.64 5.82 1.29
C ASP A 70 10.16 5.19 0.00
N GLU A 71 10.54 3.91 0.04
CA GLU A 71 11.06 3.19 -1.12
C GLU A 71 10.02 3.02 -2.22
N CYS A 72 8.73 2.88 -1.89
CA CYS A 72 7.64 2.87 -2.87
C CYS A 72 7.48 4.24 -3.55
N ALA A 73 7.59 5.34 -2.82
CA ALA A 73 7.42 6.69 -3.40
C ALA A 73 8.71 7.28 -4.01
N ASN A 74 9.85 6.61 -3.90
CA ASN A 74 11.13 7.09 -4.44
C ASN A 74 11.06 7.35 -5.97
N PRO A 75 11.19 8.62 -6.42
CA PRO A 75 11.02 8.98 -7.83
C PRO A 75 12.18 8.52 -8.71
N ALA A 76 13.35 8.20 -8.15
CA ALA A 76 14.53 7.74 -8.88
C ALA A 76 14.51 6.24 -9.20
N ARG A 77 13.44 5.53 -8.82
CA ARG A 77 13.37 4.07 -8.95
C ARG A 77 13.21 3.62 -10.40
N SER A 78 14.01 2.66 -10.83
CA SER A 78 13.89 1.99 -12.14
C SER A 78 13.05 0.71 -12.09
N SER A 79 12.90 0.06 -10.92
CA SER A 79 12.08 -1.14 -10.75
C SER A 79 11.45 -1.23 -9.36
N TYR A 80 10.15 -1.52 -9.31
CA TYR A 80 9.38 -1.86 -8.11
C TYR A 80 9.58 -3.31 -7.65
N GLY A 81 10.02 -4.18 -8.55
CA GLY A 81 10.54 -5.51 -8.26
C GLY A 81 11.59 -5.53 -7.13
N ASP A 82 12.43 -4.50 -7.07
CA ASP A 82 13.56 -4.44 -6.14
C ASP A 82 13.29 -3.66 -4.84
N VAL A 83 12.06 -3.19 -4.58
CA VAL A 83 11.73 -2.45 -3.34
C VAL A 83 12.14 -3.20 -2.08
N GLY A 84 11.91 -4.52 -2.01
CA GLY A 84 12.29 -5.32 -0.84
C GLY A 84 13.80 -5.35 -0.59
N LYS A 85 14.60 -5.43 -1.66
CA LYS A 85 16.06 -5.38 -1.59
C LYS A 85 16.54 -3.99 -1.18
N ALA A 86 15.90 -2.94 -1.69
CA ALA A 86 16.23 -1.55 -1.35
C ALA A 86 15.91 -1.23 0.12
N VAL A 87 14.76 -1.69 0.63
CA VAL A 87 14.42 -1.59 2.06
C VAL A 87 15.47 -2.30 2.91
N TRP A 88 15.86 -3.52 2.53
CA TRP A 88 16.90 -4.25 3.25
C TRP A 88 18.26 -3.53 3.23
N ALA A 89 18.65 -2.97 2.08
CA ALA A 89 19.87 -2.18 1.97
C ALA A 89 19.84 -0.96 2.92
N ARG A 90 18.70 -0.26 3.02
CA ARG A 90 18.51 0.85 3.95
C ARG A 90 18.52 0.43 5.41
N CYS A 91 17.91 -0.70 5.76
CA CYS A 91 17.99 -1.23 7.12
C CYS A 91 19.46 -1.44 7.57
N LYS A 92 20.34 -1.85 6.66
CA LYS A 92 21.78 -1.97 6.97
C LYS A 92 22.48 -0.61 7.04
N ALA A 93 22.17 0.29 6.12
CA ALA A 93 22.81 1.61 6.06
C ALA A 93 22.39 2.52 7.23
N GLU A 94 21.16 2.38 7.71
CA GLU A 94 20.59 3.16 8.82
C GLU A 94 20.58 2.35 10.13
N ALA A 95 21.46 1.34 10.26
CA ALA A 95 21.41 0.40 11.36
C ALA A 95 21.57 1.07 12.74
N ASP A 96 22.54 1.97 12.86
CA ASP A 96 22.80 2.69 14.12
C ASP A 96 21.73 3.75 14.41
N ILE A 97 21.05 4.26 13.38
CA ILE A 97 20.01 5.30 13.53
C ILE A 97 18.74 4.71 14.16
N HIS A 98 18.44 3.45 13.86
CA HIS A 98 17.21 2.76 14.28
C HIS A 98 17.46 1.62 15.28
N ASP A 99 18.65 1.58 15.89
CA ASP A 99 19.08 0.53 16.82
C ASP A 99 18.98 -0.90 16.24
N PHE A 100 19.19 -1.05 14.93
CA PHE A 100 19.15 -2.36 14.27
C PHE A 100 20.42 -3.18 14.45
N SER A 101 21.51 -2.56 14.91
CA SER A 101 22.83 -3.22 15.04
C SER A 101 22.77 -4.49 15.90
N VAL A 102 21.89 -4.54 16.90
CA VAL A 102 21.63 -5.75 17.72
C VAL A 102 21.08 -6.90 16.87
N PHE A 103 20.15 -6.63 15.94
CA PHE A 103 19.58 -7.65 15.06
C PHE A 103 20.55 -8.09 13.96
N LEU A 104 21.40 -7.17 13.48
CA LEU A 104 22.37 -7.46 12.42
C LEU A 104 23.61 -8.20 12.94
N SER A 105 23.90 -8.11 14.24
CA SER A 105 25.05 -8.79 14.86
C SER A 105 24.92 -10.31 14.95
N LYS A 106 23.70 -10.85 14.84
CA LYS A 106 23.41 -12.29 14.99
C LYS A 106 22.78 -12.83 13.71
N THR A 107 23.40 -13.82 13.06
CA THR A 107 22.95 -14.40 11.77
C THR A 107 21.48 -14.83 11.75
N THR A 108 20.98 -15.43 12.83
CA THR A 108 19.56 -15.83 12.93
C THR A 108 18.61 -14.63 12.93
N HIS A 109 18.97 -13.56 13.64
CA HIS A 109 18.17 -12.34 13.71
C HIS A 109 18.24 -11.57 12.39
N GLU A 110 19.43 -11.47 11.80
CA GLU A 110 19.63 -10.86 10.48
C GLU A 110 18.76 -11.54 9.41
N THR A 111 18.73 -12.88 9.39
CA THR A 111 17.91 -13.66 8.45
C THR A 111 16.42 -13.40 8.66
N ALA A 112 15.94 -13.38 9.91
CA ALA A 112 14.55 -13.06 10.21
C ALA A 112 14.20 -11.62 9.83
N PHE A 113 15.10 -10.68 10.11
CA PHE A 113 14.95 -9.26 9.80
C PHE A 113 14.91 -9.01 8.30
N LYS A 114 15.80 -9.64 7.52
CA LYS A 114 15.79 -9.62 6.06
C LYS A 114 14.47 -10.15 5.50
N LYS A 115 13.96 -11.27 6.03
CA LYS A 115 12.64 -11.80 5.62
C LYS A 115 11.51 -10.79 5.88
N VAL A 116 11.53 -10.08 7.01
CA VAL A 116 10.55 -9.02 7.31
C VAL A 116 10.67 -7.85 6.33
N ALA A 117 11.89 -7.40 6.03
CA ALA A 117 12.14 -6.34 5.05
C ALA A 117 11.64 -6.72 3.65
N GLU A 118 11.95 -7.93 3.17
CA GLU A 118 11.49 -8.40 1.87
C GLU A 118 9.97 -8.62 1.84
N ALA A 119 9.36 -9.12 2.92
CA ALA A 119 7.91 -9.29 3.01
C ALA A 119 7.16 -7.94 3.00
N THR A 120 7.78 -6.87 3.49
CA THR A 120 7.21 -5.52 3.52
C THR A 120 6.88 -5.01 2.11
N LYS A 121 7.69 -5.37 1.10
CA LYS A 121 7.48 -5.02 -0.31
C LYS A 121 6.04 -5.28 -0.74
N LYS A 122 5.54 -6.50 -0.56
CA LYS A 122 4.23 -6.91 -1.09
C LYS A 122 3.09 -6.06 -0.52
N LYS A 123 3.09 -5.86 0.80
CA LYS A 123 2.04 -5.08 1.48
C LYS A 123 2.11 -3.60 1.10
N MET A 124 3.30 -3.00 1.12
CA MET A 124 3.47 -1.57 0.83
C MET A 124 3.16 -1.24 -0.62
N LEU A 125 3.62 -2.07 -1.56
CA LEU A 125 3.31 -1.92 -2.99
C LEU A 125 1.81 -2.02 -3.29
N GLN A 126 1.10 -2.96 -2.66
CA GLN A 126 -0.34 -3.06 -2.83
C GLN A 126 -1.05 -1.82 -2.29
N GLN A 127 -0.72 -1.40 -1.06
CA GLN A 127 -1.29 -0.19 -0.49
C GLN A 127 -0.98 1.05 -1.33
N PHE A 128 0.24 1.14 -1.88
CA PHE A 128 0.65 2.25 -2.72
C PHE A 128 -0.17 2.31 -4.01
N ARG A 129 -0.34 1.16 -4.67
CA ARG A 129 -1.23 1.02 -5.84
C ARG A 129 -2.65 1.47 -5.49
N ASP A 130 -3.22 0.93 -4.42
CA ASP A 130 -4.59 1.25 -4.01
C ASP A 130 -4.78 2.75 -3.71
N ASN A 131 -3.78 3.38 -3.09
CA ASN A 131 -3.83 4.82 -2.81
C ASN A 131 -3.68 5.68 -4.07
N ILE A 132 -2.88 5.27 -5.06
CA ILE A 132 -2.81 5.99 -6.35
C ILE A 132 -4.13 5.82 -7.10
N LEU A 133 -4.68 4.61 -7.17
CA LEU A 133 -5.96 4.34 -7.84
C LEU A 133 -7.10 5.16 -7.22
N ALA A 134 -7.09 5.30 -5.90
CA ALA A 134 -7.99 6.15 -5.14
C ALA A 134 -7.89 7.65 -5.50
N THR A 135 -6.84 8.10 -6.21
CA THR A 135 -6.71 9.48 -6.73
C THR A 135 -7.24 9.64 -8.17
N ILE A 136 -7.60 8.54 -8.83
CA ILE A 136 -8.02 8.48 -10.25
C ILE A 136 -9.51 8.16 -10.37
N VAL A 137 -10.03 7.31 -9.48
CA VAL A 137 -11.37 6.73 -9.57
C VAL A 137 -12.33 7.48 -8.63
N VAL A 138 -13.48 7.90 -9.17
CA VAL A 138 -14.62 8.39 -8.40
C VAL A 138 -15.32 7.19 -7.79
N ASP A 139 -15.72 7.29 -6.52
CA ASP A 139 -16.52 6.24 -5.91
C ASP A 139 -17.91 6.15 -6.56
N GLU A 140 -18.57 5.00 -6.43
CA GLU A 140 -19.93 4.80 -6.97
C GLU A 140 -20.94 5.83 -6.42
N SER A 141 -20.62 6.46 -5.28
CA SER A 141 -21.45 7.50 -4.68
C SER A 141 -21.25 8.90 -5.28
N GLY A 142 -20.27 9.09 -6.18
CA GLY A 142 -19.95 10.38 -6.78
C GLY A 142 -19.38 11.41 -5.78
N ARG A 143 -19.21 11.04 -4.50
CA ARG A 143 -18.83 11.95 -3.42
C ARG A 143 -17.33 12.22 -3.37
N LYS A 144 -16.52 11.38 -4.01
CA LYS A 144 -15.07 11.55 -3.95
C LYS A 144 -14.57 12.52 -5.02
N GLU A 145 -13.96 13.62 -4.56
CA GLU A 145 -13.31 14.59 -5.44
C GLU A 145 -12.19 13.93 -6.24
N LEU A 146 -12.25 14.07 -7.57
CA LEU A 146 -11.14 13.76 -8.44
C LEU A 146 -9.97 14.69 -8.14
N LEU A 147 -8.83 14.10 -7.75
CA LEU A 147 -7.65 14.88 -7.43
C LEU A 147 -6.84 15.16 -8.70
N ASN A 148 -6.62 16.44 -8.98
CA ASN A 148 -5.60 16.86 -9.94
C ASN A 148 -4.20 16.36 -9.51
N LEU A 149 -3.25 16.37 -10.44
CA LEU A 149 -1.92 15.81 -10.22
C LEU A 149 -1.20 16.41 -9.00
N GLU A 150 -1.33 17.72 -8.76
CA GLU A 150 -0.71 18.41 -7.64
C GLU A 150 -1.29 17.92 -6.30
N LYS A 151 -2.61 17.96 -6.13
CA LYS A 151 -3.30 17.48 -4.91
C LYS A 151 -3.02 15.99 -4.68
N ALA A 152 -3.09 15.18 -5.73
CA ALA A 152 -2.79 13.75 -5.66
C ALA A 152 -1.35 13.51 -5.17
N THR A 153 -0.39 14.26 -5.73
CA THR A 153 1.02 14.16 -5.33
C THR A 153 1.23 14.58 -3.89
N HIS A 154 0.61 15.68 -3.45
CA HIS A 154 0.69 16.13 -2.08
C HIS A 154 0.16 15.07 -1.10
N VAL A 155 -1.03 14.50 -1.36
CA VAL A 155 -1.65 13.45 -0.54
C VAL A 155 -0.76 12.19 -0.47
N LEU A 156 -0.22 11.76 -1.61
CA LEU A 156 0.67 10.60 -1.67
C LEU A 156 1.99 10.86 -0.94
N CYS A 157 2.61 12.03 -1.11
CA CYS A 157 3.86 12.37 -0.42
C CYS A 157 3.66 12.45 1.09
N LYS A 158 2.58 13.06 1.57
CA LYS A 158 2.24 13.11 3.00
C LYS A 158 2.16 11.72 3.64
N LYS A 159 1.74 10.70 2.87
CA LYS A 159 1.59 9.33 3.35
C LYS A 159 2.84 8.47 3.19
N TYR A 160 3.60 8.70 2.14
CA TYR A 160 4.67 7.79 1.70
C TYR A 160 6.08 8.34 1.77
N VAL A 161 6.27 9.66 1.83
CA VAL A 161 7.58 10.29 1.84
C VAL A 161 7.86 10.82 3.24
N LYS A 162 9.01 10.47 3.81
CA LYS A 162 9.51 11.05 5.07
C LYS A 162 9.44 12.58 5.04
N GLY A 163 8.77 13.17 6.04
CA GLY A 163 8.54 14.61 6.13
C GLY A 163 7.41 15.14 5.25
N GLY A 164 6.83 14.32 4.37
CA GLY A 164 5.66 14.66 3.55
C GLY A 164 5.93 15.60 2.38
N SER A 165 7.17 16.06 2.21
CA SER A 165 7.54 17.01 1.16
C SER A 165 7.63 16.32 -0.19
N GLY A 166 6.68 16.63 -1.08
CA GLY A 166 6.74 16.27 -2.50
C GLY A 166 7.59 17.24 -3.31
N GLY A 167 7.81 16.90 -4.59
CA GLY A 167 8.51 17.78 -5.54
C GLY A 167 8.19 17.39 -6.98
N ALA A 168 8.78 18.09 -7.94
CA ALA A 168 8.53 17.85 -9.37
C ALA A 168 8.81 16.39 -9.78
N SER A 169 9.89 15.78 -9.28
CA SER A 169 10.21 14.37 -9.56
C SER A 169 9.12 13.41 -9.09
N HIS A 170 8.47 13.69 -7.95
CA HIS A 170 7.34 12.90 -7.46
C HIS A 170 6.11 13.09 -8.35
N GLN A 171 5.81 14.34 -8.74
CA GLN A 171 4.71 14.63 -9.66
C GLN A 171 4.87 13.86 -10.97
N PHE A 172 6.06 13.86 -11.59
CA PHE A 172 6.32 13.09 -12.81
C PHE A 172 6.17 11.60 -12.59
N ARG A 173 6.71 11.07 -11.48
CA ARG A 173 6.60 9.64 -11.17
C ARG A 173 5.14 9.22 -11.04
N PHE A 174 4.34 9.98 -10.30
CA PHE A 174 2.93 9.67 -10.09
C PHE A 174 2.10 9.89 -11.35
N ALA A 175 2.42 10.89 -12.18
CA ALA A 175 1.78 11.10 -13.47
C ALA A 175 1.96 9.87 -14.39
N MET A 176 3.17 9.31 -14.47
CA MET A 176 3.44 8.09 -15.24
C MET A 176 2.65 6.89 -14.72
N ILE A 177 2.60 6.68 -13.40
CA ILE A 177 1.85 5.55 -12.82
C ILE A 177 0.35 5.74 -13.05
N ARG A 178 -0.18 6.96 -12.89
CA ARG A 178 -1.59 7.29 -13.16
C ARG A 178 -1.93 7.06 -14.63
N ARG A 179 -1.06 7.47 -15.57
CA ARG A 179 -1.24 7.19 -17.00
C ARG A 179 -1.30 5.69 -17.26
N PHE A 180 -0.34 4.94 -16.76
CA PHE A 180 -0.33 3.47 -16.89
C PHE A 180 -1.58 2.81 -16.30
N MET A 181 -2.03 3.22 -15.11
CA MET A 181 -3.26 2.70 -14.51
C MET A 181 -4.49 2.95 -15.38
N ARG A 182 -4.59 4.13 -16.01
CA ARG A 182 -5.72 4.43 -16.90
C ARG A 182 -5.70 3.58 -18.15
N GLU A 183 -4.55 3.55 -18.84
CA GLU A 183 -4.38 2.84 -20.12
C GLU A 183 -4.49 1.32 -19.96
N PHE A 184 -4.03 0.74 -18.84
CA PHE A 184 -3.87 -0.72 -18.71
C PHE A 184 -4.64 -1.38 -17.56
N GLU A 185 -5.25 -0.61 -16.63
CA GLU A 185 -6.10 -1.18 -15.56
C GLU A 185 -7.55 -0.72 -15.63
N CYS A 186 -7.80 0.55 -15.98
CA CYS A 186 -9.17 1.07 -16.02
C CYS A 186 -9.92 0.75 -17.32
N GLU A 187 -9.23 0.67 -18.46
CA GLU A 187 -9.87 0.39 -19.76
C GLU A 187 -10.31 -1.08 -19.91
N GLU A 188 -9.62 -2.04 -19.27
CA GLU A 188 -10.02 -3.45 -19.34
C GLU A 188 -11.15 -3.85 -18.37
N GLU A 189 -11.40 -3.08 -17.30
CA GLU A 189 -12.36 -3.47 -16.23
C GLU A 189 -13.71 -2.74 -16.28
N GLY A 190 -13.91 -1.75 -17.17
CA GLY A 190 -15.13 -0.94 -17.20
C GLY A 190 -15.34 -0.08 -15.93
N PRO A 191 -16.43 0.69 -15.82
CA PRO A 191 -16.63 1.68 -14.74
C PRO A 191 -16.73 1.08 -13.32
N VAL A 192 -16.82 -0.24 -13.20
CA VAL A 192 -17.00 -0.93 -11.92
C VAL A 192 -15.85 -1.90 -11.76
N LEU A 193 -14.81 -1.49 -11.03
CA LEU A 193 -13.65 -2.29 -10.64
C LEU A 193 -14.07 -3.43 -9.69
N LYS A 194 -14.88 -4.37 -10.18
CA LYS A 194 -15.14 -5.63 -9.50
C LYS A 194 -13.86 -6.44 -9.59
N ARG A 195 -13.08 -6.42 -8.50
CA ARG A 195 -11.90 -7.27 -8.31
C ARG A 195 -12.17 -8.65 -8.90
N ARG A 196 -11.52 -8.96 -10.02
CA ARG A 196 -11.66 -10.26 -10.69
C ARG A 196 -11.32 -11.34 -9.67
N LYS A 197 -12.33 -12.12 -9.26
CA LYS A 197 -12.11 -13.30 -8.43
C LYS A 197 -11.44 -14.32 -9.34
N ILE A 198 -10.11 -14.34 -9.36
CA ILE A 198 -9.34 -15.29 -10.16
C ILE A 198 -9.79 -16.69 -9.72
N GLY A 199 -10.50 -17.38 -10.61
CA GLY A 199 -10.88 -18.77 -10.40
C GLY A 199 -9.62 -19.59 -10.21
N ASN A 200 -9.62 -20.45 -9.18
CA ASN A 200 -8.57 -21.41 -8.86
C ASN A 200 -7.24 -20.83 -8.32
N GLY A 201 -7.28 -20.19 -7.15
CA GLY A 201 -6.27 -20.29 -6.07
C GLY A 201 -4.77 -20.06 -6.34
N GLY A 202 -4.35 -19.79 -7.56
CA GLY A 202 -2.96 -19.65 -7.97
C GLY A 202 -2.42 -18.27 -7.66
N ARG A 203 -1.13 -18.20 -7.29
CA ARG A 203 -0.41 -16.92 -7.27
C ARG A 203 -0.20 -16.50 -8.72
N GLN A 204 -0.73 -15.33 -9.09
CA GLN A 204 -0.43 -14.72 -10.38
C GLN A 204 1.09 -14.57 -10.54
N PRO A 205 1.67 -14.91 -11.71
CA PRO A 205 3.08 -14.69 -11.99
C PRO A 205 3.49 -13.24 -11.70
N GLN A 206 4.71 -13.05 -11.20
CA GLN A 206 5.19 -11.72 -10.81
C GLN A 206 5.16 -10.73 -11.99
N ASP A 207 5.43 -11.20 -13.20
CA ASP A 207 5.51 -10.37 -14.41
C ASP A 207 4.13 -9.92 -14.91
N GLU A 208 3.07 -10.65 -14.55
CA GLU A 208 1.69 -10.30 -14.87
C GLU A 208 1.04 -9.42 -13.78
N ALA A 209 1.61 -9.41 -12.58
CA ALA A 209 1.17 -8.51 -11.53
C ALA A 209 1.39 -7.04 -11.93
N PHE A 210 0.56 -6.13 -11.41
CA PHE A 210 0.58 -4.70 -11.73
C PHE A 210 2.00 -4.10 -11.77
N TRP A 211 2.78 -4.28 -10.70
CA TRP A 211 4.13 -3.71 -10.63
C TRP A 211 5.13 -4.36 -11.58
N GLY A 212 4.94 -5.64 -11.94
CA GLY A 212 5.73 -6.30 -12.98
C GLY A 212 5.43 -5.71 -14.37
N ARG A 213 4.14 -5.50 -14.68
CA ARG A 213 3.72 -4.82 -15.92
C ARG A 213 4.20 -3.37 -15.97
N PHE A 214 4.12 -2.63 -14.86
CA PHE A 214 4.64 -1.26 -14.78
C PHE A 214 6.17 -1.21 -14.94
N ASP A 215 6.90 -2.16 -14.34
CA ASP A 215 8.36 -2.24 -14.51
C ASP A 215 8.74 -2.53 -15.97
N LYS A 216 8.02 -3.43 -16.64
CA LYS A 216 8.20 -3.70 -18.08
C LYS A 216 7.94 -2.44 -18.90
N TYR A 217 6.83 -1.75 -18.65
CA TYR A 217 6.48 -0.49 -19.30
C TYR A 217 7.55 0.59 -19.10
N LEU A 218 8.03 0.77 -17.86
CA LEU A 218 9.06 1.74 -17.56
C LEU A 218 10.37 1.40 -18.27
N LYS A 219 10.75 0.12 -18.31
CA LYS A 219 11.92 -0.36 -19.03
C LYS A 219 11.81 -0.07 -20.54
N GLU A 220 10.68 -0.36 -21.16
CA GLU A 220 10.44 -0.06 -22.58
C GLU A 220 10.60 1.45 -22.88
N LYS A 221 10.11 2.33 -21.99
CA LYS A 221 10.32 3.77 -22.12
C LYS A 221 11.79 4.17 -21.92
N MET A 222 12.49 3.58 -20.96
CA MET A 222 13.93 3.81 -20.76
C MET A 222 14.77 3.34 -21.94
N ASP A 223 14.43 2.20 -22.55
CA ASP A 223 15.12 1.67 -23.73
C ASP A 223 14.87 2.57 -24.96
N ALA A 224 13.66 3.14 -25.09
CA ALA A 224 13.30 4.02 -26.21
C ALA A 224 13.84 5.46 -26.08
N PHE A 225 13.85 6.01 -24.85
CA PHE A 225 14.14 7.42 -24.60
C PHE A 225 15.50 7.67 -23.94
N GLY A 226 16.15 6.63 -23.43
CA GLY A 226 17.37 6.72 -22.64
C GLY A 226 17.10 6.66 -21.13
N ILE A 227 18.16 6.46 -20.34
CA ILE A 227 18.08 6.40 -18.87
C ILE A 227 17.92 7.79 -18.25
N ASN A 228 18.37 8.84 -18.96
CA ASN A 228 18.37 10.20 -18.45
C ASN A 228 17.00 10.87 -18.66
N LEU A 229 16.23 11.01 -17.58
CA LEU A 229 14.92 11.69 -17.57
C LEU A 229 14.96 13.17 -17.99
N LYS A 230 16.16 13.76 -18.15
CA LYS A 230 16.35 15.14 -18.62
C LYS A 230 16.44 15.25 -20.14
N ASP A 231 16.46 14.14 -20.87
CA ASP A 231 16.53 14.14 -22.32
C ASP A 231 15.21 14.64 -22.94
N ASP A 232 15.27 15.21 -24.14
CA ASP A 232 14.12 15.91 -24.73
C ASP A 232 12.92 14.98 -24.99
N LYS A 233 13.17 13.71 -25.36
CA LYS A 233 12.12 12.69 -25.48
C LYS A 233 11.36 12.46 -24.17
N TRP A 234 12.07 12.47 -23.04
CA TRP A 234 11.42 12.35 -21.73
C TRP A 234 10.62 13.59 -21.38
N LYS A 235 11.12 14.80 -21.69
CA LYS A 235 10.38 16.05 -21.47
C LYS A 235 9.09 16.08 -22.28
N GLU A 236 9.15 15.71 -23.56
CA GLU A 236 7.98 15.65 -24.45
C GLU A 236 6.94 14.66 -23.91
N TYR A 237 7.38 13.43 -23.61
CA TYR A 237 6.51 12.40 -23.06
C TYR A 237 5.89 12.79 -21.71
N LEU A 238 6.65 13.41 -20.82
CA LEU A 238 6.15 13.87 -19.53
C LEU A 238 5.20 15.07 -19.67
N ALA A 239 5.47 15.99 -20.60
CA ALA A 239 4.58 17.11 -20.90
C ALA A 239 3.22 16.61 -21.40
N GLU A 240 3.22 15.68 -22.38
CA GLU A 240 2.02 15.02 -22.89
C GLU A 240 1.27 14.29 -21.76
N THR A 241 1.99 13.53 -20.94
CA THR A 241 1.42 12.77 -19.81
C THR A 241 0.74 13.67 -18.79
N VAL A 242 1.37 14.80 -18.45
CA VAL A 242 0.83 15.79 -17.50
C VAL A 242 -0.37 16.50 -18.11
N GLN A 243 -0.29 16.92 -19.38
CA GLN A 243 -1.38 17.59 -20.07
C GLN A 243 -2.62 16.70 -20.16
N ALA A 244 -2.45 15.41 -20.47
CA ALA A 244 -3.53 14.44 -20.47
C ALA A 244 -4.16 14.26 -19.07
N ASP A 245 -3.35 14.30 -18.00
CA ASP A 245 -3.86 14.28 -16.61
C ASP A 245 -4.66 15.56 -16.30
N TRP A 246 -4.15 16.73 -16.70
CA TRP A 246 -4.83 18.02 -16.48
C TRP A 246 -6.14 18.15 -17.25
N GLN A 247 -6.21 17.67 -18.49
CA GLN A 247 -7.44 17.65 -19.27
C GLN A 247 -8.54 16.86 -18.56
N ARG A 248 -8.17 15.81 -17.81
CA ARG A 248 -9.12 14.91 -17.15
C ARG A 248 -9.47 15.31 -15.73
N PHE A 249 -8.49 15.79 -14.97
CA PHE A 249 -8.64 16.05 -13.52
C PHE A 249 -8.54 17.53 -13.15
N GLY A 250 -8.41 18.40 -14.15
CA GLY A 250 -8.22 19.83 -13.95
C GLY A 250 -6.76 20.23 -13.78
N GLN A 251 -6.47 21.49 -14.11
CA GLN A 251 -5.15 22.07 -13.92
C GLN A 251 -4.86 22.33 -12.43
N PRO A 252 -3.58 22.28 -12.03
CA PRO A 252 -3.16 22.65 -10.69
C PRO A 252 -3.28 24.17 -10.48
N ASN A 253 -3.50 24.57 -9.23
CA ASN A 253 -3.44 25.98 -8.84
C ASN A 253 -2.01 26.38 -8.44
N ASN A 254 -1.07 25.43 -8.40
CA ASN A 254 0.33 25.59 -8.00
C ASN A 254 0.48 26.14 -6.57
N SER A 255 -0.43 25.77 -5.67
CA SER A 255 -0.44 26.23 -4.29
C SER A 255 0.25 25.28 -3.31
N LEU A 256 0.45 24.02 -3.69
CA LEU A 256 0.97 22.95 -2.82
C LEU A 256 2.36 22.46 -3.26
N LEU A 257 2.68 22.51 -4.55
CA LEU A 257 3.93 22.01 -5.12
C LEU A 257 4.48 22.97 -6.17
N PRO A 258 5.81 22.97 -6.40
CA PRO A 258 6.40 23.79 -7.44
C PRO A 258 5.87 23.42 -8.83
N ALA A 259 5.74 24.43 -9.70
CA ALA A 259 5.37 24.25 -11.09
C ALA A 259 6.34 23.31 -11.83
N LEU A 260 5.81 22.56 -12.80
CA LEU A 260 6.60 21.62 -13.58
C LEU A 260 7.41 22.37 -14.65
N PRO A 261 8.74 22.19 -14.73
CA PRO A 261 9.65 23.09 -15.45
C PRO A 261 9.48 23.15 -16.98
N PHE A 262 8.75 22.22 -17.58
CA PHE A 262 8.60 22.11 -19.05
C PHE A 262 7.14 22.09 -19.51
N VAL A 263 6.19 22.32 -18.60
CA VAL A 263 4.77 22.40 -18.96
C VAL A 263 4.40 23.88 -18.98
N SER A 264 4.43 24.49 -20.17
CA SER A 264 4.04 25.88 -20.35
C SER A 264 2.58 26.06 -19.95
N ASN A 265 2.29 27.00 -19.05
CA ASN A 265 0.93 27.46 -18.71
C ASN A 265 0.29 28.25 -19.87
N ASN A 266 0.46 27.80 -21.11
CA ASN A 266 -0.33 28.32 -22.21
C ASN A 266 -1.76 27.95 -21.87
N ALA A 267 -2.55 28.94 -21.49
CA ALA A 267 -3.92 28.81 -21.04
C ALA A 267 -4.71 28.05 -22.11
N ILE A 268 -4.81 26.73 -21.95
CA ILE A 268 -5.84 25.95 -22.60
C ILE A 268 -7.11 26.46 -21.94
N THR A 269 -7.81 27.37 -22.61
CA THR A 269 -9.19 27.74 -22.27
C THR A 269 -9.97 26.44 -22.32
N ALA A 270 -10.05 25.75 -21.18
CA ALA A 270 -10.73 24.48 -21.08
C ALA A 270 -12.20 24.79 -21.31
N VAL A 271 -12.66 24.56 -22.53
CA VAL A 271 -14.08 24.37 -22.81
C VAL A 271 -14.44 23.13 -22.01
N ARG A 272 -14.87 23.32 -20.76
CA ARG A 272 -15.53 22.29 -19.96
C ARG A 272 -16.69 21.85 -20.82
N VAL A 273 -16.56 20.72 -21.50
CA VAL A 273 -17.71 20.02 -22.05
C VAL A 273 -18.58 19.77 -20.82
N PRO A 274 -19.78 20.40 -20.73
CA PRO A 274 -20.68 20.11 -19.63
C PRO A 274 -20.82 18.60 -19.58
N LEU A 275 -20.58 18.03 -18.41
CA LEU A 275 -20.93 16.64 -18.15
C LEU A 275 -22.44 16.61 -18.36
N GLN A 276 -22.89 16.25 -19.57
CA GLN A 276 -24.29 16.23 -19.90
C GLN A 276 -24.93 15.27 -18.91
N ASP A 277 -25.84 15.81 -18.11
CA ASP A 277 -26.76 15.03 -17.30
C ASP A 277 -27.29 13.92 -18.19
N ILE A 278 -26.91 12.68 -17.85
CA ILE A 278 -27.52 11.49 -18.42
C ILE A 278 -28.96 11.56 -17.91
N HIS A 279 -29.81 12.22 -18.69
CA HIS A 279 -31.24 12.17 -18.50
C HIS A 279 -31.64 10.70 -18.66
N ASP A 280 -32.03 10.11 -17.53
CA ASP A 280 -32.79 8.87 -17.47
C ASP A 280 -34.08 9.03 -18.28
N ALA A 281 -34.01 8.66 -19.56
CA ALA A 281 -35.18 8.45 -20.38
C ALA A 281 -35.73 7.04 -20.09
N SER A 282 -36.62 6.99 -19.10
CA SER A 282 -37.91 6.29 -19.14
C SER A 282 -37.94 4.87 -19.74
N ASN A 283 -38.21 3.88 -18.87
CA ASN A 283 -39.13 2.82 -19.26
C ASN A 283 -40.30 2.71 -18.28
N SER A 284 -41.47 2.76 -18.87
CA SER A 284 -42.82 2.81 -18.32
C SER A 284 -43.30 1.46 -17.79
N GLY A 285 -44.09 1.49 -16.71
CA GLY A 285 -45.11 0.46 -16.47
C GLY A 285 -45.19 -0.01 -15.02
N GLY A 286 -46.24 0.39 -14.31
CA GLY A 286 -46.53 -0.19 -12.99
C GLY A 286 -47.54 0.60 -12.18
N SER A 287 -48.79 0.64 -12.65
CA SER A 287 -49.94 1.11 -11.87
C SER A 287 -50.19 0.15 -10.70
N GLY A 288 -50.23 0.66 -9.48
CA GLY A 288 -50.49 -0.15 -8.28
C GLY A 288 -50.94 0.71 -7.11
N ASN A 289 -52.25 0.84 -6.95
CA ASN A 289 -52.93 1.41 -5.79
C ASN A 289 -52.58 0.67 -4.49
N GLY A 290 -52.46 1.41 -3.39
CA GLY A 290 -52.39 0.82 -2.05
C GLY A 290 -52.22 1.85 -0.94
N SER A 291 -53.34 2.40 -0.47
CA SER A 291 -53.49 3.21 0.74
C SER A 291 -52.91 2.54 1.99
N ALA A 292 -52.32 3.32 2.91
CA ALA A 292 -52.88 3.58 4.25
C ALA A 292 -51.82 4.13 5.24
N ALA A 293 -52.15 5.30 5.79
CA ALA A 293 -52.08 5.70 7.21
C ALA A 293 -50.85 5.31 8.07
N GLY A 294 -50.22 6.35 8.63
CA GLY A 294 -49.29 6.24 9.76
C GLY A 294 -48.72 7.59 10.16
N GLU A 295 -49.54 8.40 10.84
CA GLU A 295 -49.19 9.67 11.47
C GLU A 295 -48.37 9.50 12.77
N LEU A 296 -47.35 10.37 12.92
CA LEU A 296 -46.83 11.03 14.14
C LEU A 296 -46.04 10.20 15.20
N PRO A 297 -45.30 10.84 16.16
CA PRO A 297 -44.62 12.15 16.17
C PRO A 297 -43.17 12.17 16.76
N ILE A 298 -42.43 13.26 16.47
CA ILE A 298 -41.63 14.19 17.32
C ILE A 298 -40.60 13.65 18.37
N GLU A 299 -39.51 14.44 18.52
CA GLU A 299 -38.46 14.51 19.58
C GLU A 299 -37.20 13.67 19.34
N GLN A 300 -35.96 14.13 19.54
CA GLN A 300 -35.42 15.26 20.30
C GLN A 300 -33.97 15.56 19.87
N GLN A 301 -33.54 16.79 20.16
CA GLN A 301 -32.16 17.29 20.12
C GLN A 301 -31.19 16.45 21.00
N SER A 302 -29.92 16.38 20.62
CA SER A 302 -28.82 16.54 21.59
C SER A 302 -27.55 17.02 20.91
N ASP A 303 -27.06 18.16 21.39
CA ASP A 303 -25.73 18.70 21.21
C ASP A 303 -24.62 17.66 21.48
N TYR A 304 -23.53 17.74 20.74
CA TYR A 304 -22.22 17.30 21.22
C TYR A 304 -21.16 18.31 20.78
N ASP A 305 -20.81 19.17 21.73
CA ASP A 305 -19.59 19.95 21.78
C ASP A 305 -18.48 19.16 22.50
N HIS A 306 -17.23 19.51 22.17
CA HIS A 306 -15.95 19.21 22.83
C HIS A 306 -15.25 17.86 22.55
N PHE A 307 -14.25 17.88 21.67
CA PHE A 307 -12.81 17.93 22.02
C PHE A 307 -11.95 18.30 20.81
#